data_AF-A0A8I0H532-F1
#
_entry.id   AF-A0A8I0H532-F1
#
_cell.length_a   1.000
_cell.length_b   1.000
_cell.length_c   1.000
_cell.angle_alpha   90.00
_cell.angle_beta   90.00
_cell.angle_gamma   90.00
#
_symmetry.space_group_name_H-M   'P 1'
#
loop_
_entity.id
_entity.type
_entity.pdbx_description
1 polymer ?
#
loop_
_entity_poly.entity_id
_entity_poly.type
_entity_poly.pdbx_seq_one_letter_code
_entity_poly.pdbx_strand_id
1 'polypeptide(L)' 'LLDSLIEVAVKQNYSVQMAMDRIAMAKANLRSAQGSYSPTLGLSAGWTRQQSSGNINQVPKAITQYSSATVDMNWEV' A
#
# COMPACT_ATOMS: atom_id res chain seq x y z
N LEU A 1 -43.73 24.03 11.53
CA LEU A 1 -42.53 24.41 10.73
C LEU A 1 -41.24 24.52 11.56
N LEU A 2 -41.25 24.30 12.89
CA LEU A 2 -40.01 24.17 13.68
C LEU A 2 -39.51 22.72 13.83
N ASP A 3 -40.43 21.73 13.81
CA ASP A 3 -40.04 20.31 13.96
C ASP A 3 -39.23 19.74 12.80
N SER A 4 -39.44 20.26 11.58
CA SER A 4 -38.73 19.79 10.39
C SER A 4 -37.25 20.20 10.37
N LEU A 5 -36.88 21.33 11.00
CA LEU A 5 -35.49 21.79 11.10
C LEU A 5 -34.70 21.01 12.16
N ILE A 6 -35.34 20.60 13.25
CA ILE A 6 -34.72 19.74 14.28
C ILE A 6 -34.49 18.34 13.72
N GLU A 7 -35.45 17.79 12.97
CA GLU A 7 -35.31 16.46 12.37
C GLU A 7 -34.18 16.41 11.32
N VAL A 8 -34.00 17.49 10.54
CA VAL A 8 -32.88 17.62 9.61
C VAL A 8 -31.57 17.84 10.34
N ALA A 9 -31.51 18.66 11.40
CA ALA A 9 -30.29 18.81 12.21
C ALA A 9 -29.87 17.50 12.90
N VAL A 10 -30.82 16.63 13.24
CA VAL A 10 -30.58 15.30 13.82
C VAL A 10 -30.22 14.25 12.76
N LYS A 11 -30.79 14.31 11.55
CA LYS A 11 -30.39 13.43 10.42
C LYS A 11 -29.05 13.83 9.80
N GLN A 12 -28.74 15.12 9.84
CA GLN A 12 -27.49 15.75 9.42
C GLN A 12 -26.53 15.89 10.61
N ASN A 13 -26.64 15.01 11.60
CA ASN A 13 -25.73 14.89 12.73
C ASN A 13 -24.36 14.44 12.21
N TYR A 14 -23.64 15.40 11.61
CA TYR A 14 -22.26 15.34 11.21
C TYR A 14 -21.40 14.71 12.30
N SER A 15 -21.77 14.88 13.58
CA SER A 15 -21.10 14.25 14.71
C SER A 15 -21.21 12.73 14.71
N VAL A 16 -22.32 12.13 14.27
CA VAL A 16 -22.46 10.67 14.20
C VAL A 16 -21.72 10.11 13.00
N GLN A 17 -21.80 10.74 11.83
CA GLN A 17 -20.99 10.33 10.68
C GLN A 17 -19.49 10.47 10.99
N MET A 18 -19.08 11.59 11.57
CA MET A 18 -17.70 11.80 12.02
C MET A 18 -17.30 10.83 13.13
N ALA A 19 -18.19 10.47 14.06
CA ALA A 19 -17.92 9.45 15.06
C ALA A 19 -17.78 8.06 14.43
N MET A 20 -18.60 7.72 13.44
CA MET A 20 -18.48 6.49 12.67
C MET A 20 -17.16 6.44 11.90
N ASP A 21 -16.77 7.54 11.24
CA ASP A 21 -15.50 7.66 10.53
C ASP A 21 -14.32 7.54 11.52
N ARG A 22 -14.40 8.18 12.69
CA ARG A 22 -13.40 8.03 13.75
C ARG A 22 -13.31 6.61 14.29
N ILE A 23 -14.43 5.91 14.45
CA ILE A 23 -14.46 4.50 14.86
C ILE A 23 -13.86 3.62 13.76
N ALA A 24 -14.17 3.87 12.50
CA ALA A 24 -13.61 3.15 11.35
C ALA A 24 -12.10 3.36 11.26
N MET A 25 -11.63 4.59 11.43
CA MET A 25 -10.20 4.91 11.50
C MET A 25 -9.53 4.24 12.70
N ALA A 26 -10.13 4.30 13.89
CA ALA A 26 -9.58 3.65 15.08
C ALA A 26 -9.47 2.13 14.90
N LYS A 27 -10.48 1.50 14.29
CA LYS A 27 -10.44 0.06 13.94
C LYS A 27 -9.40 -0.26 12.88
N ALA A 28 -9.25 0.58 11.85
CA ALA A 28 -8.22 0.42 10.83
C ALA A 28 -6.81 0.56 11.44
N ASN A 29 -6.62 1.54 12.33
CA ASN A 29 -5.36 1.73 13.06
C ASN A 29 -5.07 0.54 13.99
N LEU A 30 -6.07 0.04 14.72
CA LEU A 30 -5.92 -1.15 15.56
C LEU A 30 -5.53 -2.37 14.71
N ARG A 31 -6.17 -2.57 13.56
CA ARG A 31 -5.89 -3.68 12.65
C ARG A 31 -4.54 -3.53 11.94
N SER A 32 -4.12 -2.30 11.66
CA SER A 32 -2.78 -2.01 11.15
C SER A 32 -1.71 -2.33 12.21
N ALA A 33 -1.92 -1.90 13.46
CA ALA A 33 -1.04 -2.20 14.58
C ALA A 33 -1.00 -3.70 14.92
N GLN A 34 -2.13 -4.42 14.82
CA GLN A 34 -2.17 -5.88 14.93
C GLN A 34 -1.48 -6.55 13.73
N GLY A 35 -1.60 -5.96 12.54
CA GLY A 35 -0.88 -6.38 11.34
C GLY A 35 0.63 -6.21 11.45
N SER A 36 1.12 -5.24 12.23
CA SER A 36 2.56 -5.08 12.51
C SER A 36 3.17 -6.28 13.24
N TYR A 37 2.40 -7.02 14.03
CA TYR A 37 2.87 -8.27 14.66
C TYR A 37 2.81 -9.48 13.71
N SER A 38 2.24 -9.30 12.52
CA SER A 38 2.12 -10.36 11.51
C SER A 38 3.30 -10.31 10.53
N PRO A 39 3.76 -11.47 10.01
CA PRO A 39 4.80 -11.49 9.00
C PRO A 39 4.33 -10.75 7.75
N THR A 40 5.18 -9.86 7.25
CA THR A 40 5.00 -9.21 5.95
C THR A 40 5.61 -10.11 4.86
N LEU A 41 4.84 -10.33 3.79
CA LEU A 41 5.28 -11.09 2.63
C LEU A 41 5.29 -10.15 1.43
N GLY A 42 6.46 -9.99 0.81
CA GLY A 42 6.66 -9.26 -0.44
C GLY A 42 6.93 -10.23 -1.58
N LEU A 43 6.33 -9.99 -2.73
CA LEU A 43 6.69 -10.65 -3.99
C LEU A 43 7.13 -9.55 -4.95
N SER A 44 8.37 -9.61 -5.42
CA SER A 44 8.90 -8.71 -6.43
C SER A 44 9.32 -9.51 -7.66
N ALA A 45 8.96 -9.03 -8.85
CA ALA A 45 9.41 -9.60 -10.11
C ALA A 45 9.87 -8.46 -11.01
N GLY A 46 11.06 -8.62 -11.59
CA GLY A 46 11.70 -7.59 -12.40
C GLY A 46 12.37 -8.20 -13.62
N TRP A 47 12.19 -7.55 -14.77
CA TRP A 47 12.94 -7.86 -15.98
C TRP A 47 13.83 -6.68 -16.34
N THR A 48 15.14 -6.92 -16.42
CA THR A 48 16.13 -5.91 -16.77
C THR A 48 16.87 -6.34 -18.02
N ARG A 49 16.83 -5.48 -19.03
CA ARG A 49 17.61 -5.65 -20.25
C ARG A 49 18.77 -4.65 -20.22
N GLN A 50 19.99 -5.17 -20.11
CA GLN A 50 21.21 -4.38 -20.21
C GLN A 50 21.84 -4.60 -21.60
N GLN A 51 21.94 -3.52 -22.38
CA GLN A 51 22.65 -3.53 -23.65
C GLN A 51 23.97 -2.79 -23.47
N SER A 52 25.08 -3.53 -23.46
CA SER A 52 26.41 -2.91 -23.47
C SER A 52 26.79 -2.56 -24.90
N SER A 53 26.99 -1.25 -25.18
CA SER A 53 27.44 -0.77 -26.48
C SER A 53 28.96 -0.91 -26.57
N GLY A 54 29.45 -1.74 -27.49
CA GLY A 54 30.86 -2.14 -27.62
C GLY A 54 31.84 -1.06 -28.09
N ASN A 55 31.60 0.23 -27.81
CA ASN A 55 32.47 1.33 -28.25
C ASN A 55 33.49 1.78 -27.18
N ILE A 56 33.65 1.03 -26.08
CA ILE A 56 34.58 1.42 -25.00
C ILE A 56 35.62 0.35 -24.63
N ASN A 57 35.46 -0.91 -25.05
CA ASN A 57 36.48 -1.96 -24.96
C ASN A 57 36.14 -3.00 -26.02
N GLN A 58 37.12 -3.51 -26.78
CA GLN A 58 37.02 -4.45 -27.92
C GLN A 58 36.34 -5.79 -27.58
N VAL A 59 35.09 -5.77 -27.13
CA VAL A 59 34.29 -6.91 -26.69
C VAL A 59 32.99 -6.93 -27.49
N PRO A 60 32.53 -8.10 -27.97
CA PRO A 60 31.30 -8.20 -28.76
C PRO A 60 30.10 -7.57 -28.05
N LYS A 61 29.21 -6.92 -28.81
CA LYS A 61 27.94 -6.34 -28.33
C LYS A 61 27.14 -7.39 -27.58
N ALA A 62 27.14 -7.33 -26.25
CA ALA A 62 26.39 -8.25 -25.40
C ALA A 62 25.04 -7.62 -25.01
N ILE A 63 23.95 -8.24 -25.46
CA ILE A 63 22.60 -7.98 -24.95
C ILE A 63 22.40 -8.96 -23.80
N THR A 64 22.38 -8.47 -22.56
CA THR A 64 22.17 -9.30 -21.39
C THR A 64 20.77 -9.05 -20.85
N GLN A 65 19.98 -10.10 -20.72
CA GLN A 65 18.62 -10.05 -20.20
C GLN A 65 18.57 -10.82 -18.90
N TYR A 66 18.07 -10.18 -17.86
CA TYR A 66 17.91 -10.76 -16.54
C TYR A 66 16.44 -10.72 -16.17
N SER A 67 15.88 -11.87 -15.84
CA SER A 67 14.61 -11.97 -15.15
C SER A 67 14.89 -12.37 -13.71
N SER A 68 14.35 -11.60 -12.77
CA SER A 68 14.43 -11.87 -11.34
C SER A 68 13.03 -11.97 -10.78
N ALA A 69 12.82 -12.95 -9.90
CA ALA A 69 11.62 -13.08 -9.10
C ALA A 69 12.09 -13.37 -7.68
N THR A 70 11.74 -12.50 -6.74
CA THR A 70 12.15 -12.56 -5.35
C THR A 70 10.90 -12.60 -4.49
N VAL A 71 10.89 -13.52 -3.52
CA VAL A 71 9.89 -13.58 -2.47
C VAL A 71 10.59 -13.24 -1.17
N ASP A 72 10.10 -12.21 -0.50
CA ASP A 72 10.68 -11.67 0.72
C ASP A 72 9.69 -11.90 1.88
N MET A 73 10.16 -12.46 2.98
CA MET A 73 9.37 -12.62 4.21
C MET A 73 10.08 -11.87 5.34
N ASN A 74 9.41 -10.88 5.91
CA ASN A 74 9.95 -10.10 7.02
C ASN A 74 8.99 -10.15 8.22
N TRP A 75 9.49 -10.64 9.35
CA TRP A 75 8.76 -10.73 10.62
C TRP A 75 9.61 -10.14 11.74
N GLU A 76 9.06 -9.19 12.47
CA GLU A 76 9.68 -8.61 13.66
C GLU A 76 9.40 -9.52 14.87
N VAL A 77 10.46 -10.05 15.50
CA VAL A 77 10.42 -10.92 16.70
C VAL A 77 10.65 -10.11 17.96
#